data_AF-A0A378AII0-F1
#
_entry.id   AF-A0A378AII0-F1
#
_cell.length_a   1.000
_cell.length_b   1.000
_cell.length_c   1.000
_cell.angle_alpha   90.00
_cell.angle_beta   90.00
_cell.angle_gamma   90.00
#
_symmetry.space_group_name_H-M   'P 1'
#
loop_
_entity.id
_entity.type
_entity.pdbx_description
1 polymer ?
#
loop_
_entity_poly.entity_id
_entity_poly.type
_entity_poly.pdbx_seq_one_letter_code
_entity_poly.pdbx_strand_id
1 'polypeptide(L)'
;MSVLVGGWGAGFIALIVLLFAFSSIVANYVYAENNLVFLRLDKPRYIWGLRILTVLMVLLGTMVSLPVVWQSADIIMALMAMTNLTAILLLSPTVRIIASDYLRQRRLGIQPTFDATRYPDIDQQLAPGAWNELPRE
;
A
#
# COMPACT_ATOMS: atom_id res chain seq x y z
N MET A 1 -11.74 31.62 10.37
CA MET A 1 -12.43 30.30 10.41
C MET A 1 -13.58 30.21 11.42
N SER A 2 -13.79 31.19 12.30
CA SER A 2 -14.97 31.24 13.20
C SER A 2 -16.28 31.69 12.52
N VAL A 3 -16.23 32.12 11.26
CA VAL A 3 -17.35 32.80 10.57
C VAL A 3 -18.35 31.82 9.94
N LEU A 4 -18.02 30.53 9.75
CA LEU A 4 -18.92 29.58 9.05
C LEU A 4 -19.73 28.63 9.96
N VAL A 5 -19.26 28.26 11.16
CA VAL A 5 -19.86 27.13 11.93
C VAL A 5 -20.12 27.47 13.41
N GLY A 6 -19.60 28.59 13.92
CA GLY A 6 -19.69 28.95 15.35
C GLY A 6 -18.70 28.21 16.25
N GLY A 7 -18.69 28.51 17.56
CA GLY A 7 -17.66 28.06 18.52
C GLY A 7 -17.53 26.54 18.70
N TRP A 8 -18.57 25.76 18.36
CA TRP A 8 -18.56 24.30 18.44
C TRP A 8 -17.83 23.64 17.26
N GLY A 9 -17.71 24.33 16.12
CA GLY A 9 -17.11 23.77 14.91
C GLY A 9 -15.62 23.44 15.07
N ALA A 10 -14.89 24.22 15.88
CA ALA A 10 -13.48 23.95 16.14
C ALA A 10 -13.27 22.62 16.88
N GLY A 11 -14.08 22.32 17.90
CA GLY A 11 -14.02 21.06 18.63
C GLY A 11 -14.41 19.86 17.77
N PHE A 12 -15.43 20.02 16.92
CA PHE A 12 -15.85 18.98 15.98
C PHE A 12 -14.78 18.65 14.94
N ILE A 13 -14.16 19.67 14.33
CA ILE A 13 -13.06 19.47 13.36
C ILE A 13 -11.86 18.80 14.04
N ALA A 14 -11.52 19.21 15.27
CA ALA A 14 -10.43 18.58 16.02
C ALA A 14 -10.68 17.07 16.25
N LEU A 15 -11.91 16.68 16.58
CA LEU A 15 -12.30 15.26 16.73
C LEU A 15 -12.15 14.49 15.41
N ILE A 16 -12.64 15.06 14.29
CA ILE A 16 -12.51 14.42 12.97
C ILE A 16 -11.05 14.25 12.59
N VAL A 17 -10.24 15.30 12.76
CA VAL A 17 -8.81 15.26 12.43
C VAL A 17 -8.08 14.23 13.30
N LEU A 18 -8.41 14.13 14.59
CA LEU A 18 -7.87 13.11 15.48
C LEU A 18 -8.17 11.69 14.98
N LEU A 19 -9.44 11.40 14.67
CA LEU A 19 -9.86 10.08 14.17
C LEU A 19 -9.21 9.76 12.82
N PHE A 20 -9.14 10.74 11.92
CA PHE A 20 -8.54 10.59 10.60
C PHE A 20 -7.03 10.34 10.70
N ALA A 21 -6.33 11.13 11.51
CA ALA A 21 -4.89 10.95 11.75
C ALA A 21 -4.60 9.60 12.40
N PHE A 22 -5.39 9.18 13.40
CA PHE A 22 -5.25 7.87 14.03
C PHE A 22 -5.41 6.72 13.02
N SER A 23 -6.49 6.74 12.23
CA SER A 23 -6.74 5.70 11.21
C SER A 23 -5.63 5.64 10.17
N SER A 24 -5.09 6.80 9.77
CA SER A 24 -4.01 6.91 8.81
C SER A 24 -2.70 6.36 9.37
N ILE A 25 -2.37 6.62 10.63
CA ILE A 25 -1.18 6.04 11.28
C ILE A 25 -1.30 4.52 11.36
N VAL A 26 -2.46 3.99 11.73
CA VAL A 26 -2.70 2.54 11.80
C VAL A 26 -2.56 1.89 10.42
N ALA A 27 -3.15 2.47 9.37
CA ALA A 27 -3.03 1.96 8.01
C ALA A 27 -1.56 1.94 7.55
N ASN A 28 -0.82 3.04 7.77
CA ASN A 28 0.61 3.11 7.43
C ASN A 28 1.47 2.11 8.22
N TYR A 29 1.16 1.88 9.49
CA TYR A 29 1.82 0.86 10.30
C TYR A 29 1.59 -0.54 9.72
N VAL A 30 0.36 -0.88 9.33
CA VAL A 30 0.05 -2.18 8.70
C VAL A 30 0.80 -2.35 7.38
N TYR A 31 0.87 -1.30 6.54
CA TYR A 31 1.68 -1.35 5.32
C TYR A 31 3.17 -1.61 5.61
N ALA A 32 3.73 -0.96 6.64
CA ALA A 32 5.11 -1.15 7.04
C ALA A 32 5.37 -2.56 7.61
N GLU A 33 4.43 -3.12 8.39
CA GLU A 33 4.52 -4.49 8.91
C GLU A 33 4.48 -5.51 7.76
N ASN A 34 3.58 -5.34 6.78
CA ASN A 34 3.53 -6.19 5.59
C ASN A 34 4.84 -6.15 4.78
N ASN A 35 5.43 -4.95 4.61
CA ASN A 35 6.73 -4.80 3.94
C ASN A 35 7.85 -5.52 4.71
N LEU A 36 7.81 -5.50 6.03
CA LEU A 36 8.78 -6.18 6.89
C LEU A 36 8.66 -7.72 6.76
N VAL A 37 7.43 -8.23 6.72
CA VAL A 37 7.16 -9.66 6.47
C VAL A 37 7.65 -10.06 5.06
N PHE A 38 7.39 -9.24 4.04
CA PHE A 38 7.89 -9.48 2.68
C PHE A 38 9.43 -9.56 2.62
N LEU A 39 10.13 -8.74 3.39
CA LEU A 39 11.59 -8.78 3.52
C LEU A 39 12.12 -9.95 4.37
N ARG A 40 11.24 -10.87 4.82
CA ARG A 40 11.56 -11.99 5.72
C ARG A 40 12.15 -11.53 7.06
N LEU A 41 11.70 -10.37 7.54
CA LEU A 41 12.06 -9.80 8.83
C LEU A 41 10.89 -9.91 9.83
N ASP A 42 10.16 -11.02 9.75
CA ASP A 42 8.98 -11.37 10.56
C ASP A 42 9.29 -11.71 12.04
N LYS A 43 10.54 -11.59 12.47
CA LYS A 43 10.92 -11.85 13.86
C LYS A 43 10.25 -10.84 14.80
N PRO A 44 9.77 -11.27 15.99
CA PRO A 44 9.10 -10.40 16.96
C PRO A 44 9.87 -9.12 17.29
N ARG A 45 11.22 -9.20 17.33
CA ARG A 45 12.10 -8.06 17.59
C ARG A 45 11.89 -6.89 16.60
N TYR A 46 11.67 -7.19 15.33
CA TYR A 46 11.55 -6.17 14.29
C TYR A 46 10.15 -5.54 14.29
N ILE A 47 9.12 -6.35 14.56
CA ILE A 47 7.74 -5.88 14.71
C ILE A 47 7.65 -4.94 15.93
N TRP A 48 8.22 -5.33 17.07
CA TRP A 48 8.27 -4.47 18.25
C TRP A 48 9.10 -3.20 18.01
N GLY A 49 10.22 -3.31 17.29
CA GLY A 49 11.01 -2.16 16.85
C GLY A 49 10.19 -1.18 16.00
N LEU A 50 9.41 -1.68 15.04
CA LEU A 50 8.51 -0.88 14.21
C LEU A 50 7.46 -0.16 15.05
N ARG A 51 6.83 -0.85 16.02
CA ARG A 51 5.84 -0.23 16.92
C ARG A 51 6.43 0.93 17.72
N ILE A 52 7.60 0.73 18.31
CA ILE A 52 8.31 1.77 19.08
C ILE A 52 8.65 2.94 18.16
N LEU A 53 9.17 2.67 16.96
CA LEU A 53 9.52 3.69 15.99
C LEU A 53 8.29 4.50 15.54
N THR A 54 7.15 3.85 15.28
CA THR A 54 5.90 4.55 14.90
C THR A 54 5.44 5.50 16.00
N VAL A 55 5.44 5.06 17.27
CA VAL A 55 5.07 5.92 18.40
C VAL A 55 6.05 7.10 18.54
N LEU A 56 7.36 6.85 18.41
CA LEU A 56 8.37 7.90 18.44
C LEU A 56 8.18 8.90 17.30
N MET A 57 7.86 8.45 16.09
CA MET A 57 7.60 9.33 14.94
C MET A 57 6.36 10.20 15.14
N VAL A 58 5.31 9.67 15.77
CA VAL A 58 4.13 10.49 16.14
C VAL A 58 4.52 11.58 17.14
N LEU A 59 5.30 11.26 18.17
CA LEU A 59 5.79 12.23 19.14
C LEU A 59 6.68 13.29 18.50
N LEU A 60 7.65 12.87 17.67
CA LEU A 60 8.53 13.78 16.95
C LEU A 60 7.75 14.67 15.97
N GLY A 61 6.71 14.13 15.34
CA GLY A 61 5.82 14.88 14.45
C GLY A 61 5.12 16.06 15.14
N THR A 62 4.91 16.00 16.46
CA THR A 62 4.38 17.14 17.24
C THR A 62 5.41 18.26 17.48
N MET A 63 6.71 17.95 17.32
CA MET A 63 7.82 18.88 17.58
C MET A 63 8.41 19.47 16.30
N VAL A 64 8.21 18.84 15.15
CA VAL A 64 8.73 19.29 13.84
C VAL A 64 7.72 20.23 13.16
N SER A 65 8.22 21.23 12.43
CA SER A 65 7.36 22.15 11.67
C SER A 65 6.69 21.44 10.48
N LEU A 66 5.43 21.81 10.21
CA LEU A 66 4.66 21.25 9.09
C LEU A 66 5.42 21.28 7.75
N PRO A 67 6.06 22.40 7.33
CA PRO A 67 6.75 22.45 6.05
C PRO A 67 7.86 21.40 5.92
N VAL A 68 8.61 21.14 6.99
CA VAL A 68 9.68 20.14 6.99
C VAL A 68 9.12 18.73 6.86
N VAL A 69 8.03 18.43 7.55
CA VAL A 69 7.35 17.12 7.46
C VAL A 69 6.82 16.88 6.04
N TRP A 70 6.14 17.88 5.46
CA TRP A 70 5.61 17.78 4.09
C TRP A 70 6.72 17.61 3.05
N GLN A 71 7.77 18.43 3.11
CA GLN A 71 8.90 18.31 2.18
C GLN A 71 9.60 16.94 2.29
N SER A 72 9.78 16.43 3.50
CA SER A 72 10.37 15.11 3.73
C SER A 72 9.47 14.00 3.17
N ALA A 73 8.15 14.09 3.40
CA ALA A 73 7.18 13.15 2.89
C ALA A 73 7.13 13.16 1.36
N ASP A 74 7.19 14.33 0.72
CA ASP A 74 7.18 14.47 -0.74
C ASP A 74 8.40 13.80 -1.38
N ILE A 75 9.60 13.95 -0.79
CA ILE A 75 10.82 13.30 -1.28
C ILE A 75 10.71 11.77 -1.18
N ILE A 76 10.26 11.26 -0.04
CA ILE A 76 10.08 9.81 0.18
C ILE A 76 9.01 9.25 -0.78
N MET A 77 7.90 9.98 -0.95
CA MET A 77 6.82 9.62 -1.87
C MET A 77 7.30 9.61 -3.32
N ALA A 78 8.12 10.59 -3.73
CA ALA A 78 8.70 10.61 -5.07
C ALA A 78 9.61 9.40 -5.34
N LEU A 79 10.43 9.01 -4.36
CA LEU A 79 11.28 7.82 -4.47
C LEU A 79 10.45 6.53 -4.55
N MET A 80 9.43 6.41 -3.71
CA MET A 80 8.50 5.27 -3.74
C MET A 80 7.73 5.21 -5.08
N ALA A 81 7.27 6.35 -5.58
CA ALA A 81 6.58 6.44 -6.85
C ALA A 81 7.51 6.05 -8.01
N MET A 82 8.76 6.50 -8.01
CA MET A 82 9.73 6.17 -9.05
C MET A 82 9.96 4.66 -9.12
N THR A 83 10.22 4.01 -7.99
CA THR A 83 10.46 2.56 -7.93
C THR A 83 9.23 1.75 -8.35
N ASN A 84 8.05 2.09 -7.83
CA ASN A 84 6.80 1.39 -8.18
C ASN A 84 6.40 1.62 -9.64
N LEU A 85 6.56 2.83 -10.15
CA LEU A 85 6.24 3.14 -11.55
C LEU A 85 7.18 2.41 -12.51
N THR A 86 8.48 2.34 -12.20
CA THR A 86 9.43 1.54 -12.99
C THR A 86 9.03 0.07 -13.01
N ALA A 87 8.64 -0.51 -11.87
CA ALA A 87 8.16 -1.89 -11.81
C ALA A 87 6.89 -2.12 -12.66
N ILE A 88 5.91 -1.20 -12.57
CA ILE A 88 4.68 -1.26 -13.38
C ILE A 88 5.01 -1.16 -14.88
N LEU A 89 5.95 -0.28 -15.28
CA LEU A 89 6.35 -0.15 -16.67
C LEU A 89 7.01 -1.43 -17.21
N LEU A 90 7.84 -2.09 -16.40
CA LEU A 90 8.45 -3.38 -16.75
C LEU A 90 7.41 -4.51 -16.83
N LEU A 91 6.38 -4.48 -15.99
CA LEU A 91 5.27 -5.45 -15.99
C LEU A 91 4.18 -5.15 -17.03
N SER A 92 4.17 -3.97 -17.64
CA SER A 92 3.22 -3.53 -18.66
C SER A 92 2.96 -4.55 -19.79
N PRO A 93 3.98 -5.20 -20.42
CA PRO A 93 3.73 -6.23 -21.43
C PRO A 93 2.95 -7.42 -20.87
N THR A 94 3.32 -7.93 -19.69
CA THR A 94 2.66 -9.05 -19.00
C THR A 94 1.21 -8.70 -18.67
N VAL A 95 0.97 -7.52 -18.10
CA VAL A 95 -0.38 -7.04 -17.75
C VAL A 95 -1.26 -6.91 -18.99
N ARG A 96 -0.72 -6.42 -20.12
CA ARG A 96 -1.47 -6.33 -21.38
C ARG A 96 -1.92 -7.70 -21.89
N ILE A 97 -1.04 -8.71 -21.83
CA ILE A 97 -1.36 -10.08 -22.25
C ILE A 97 -2.51 -10.62 -21.39
N ILE A 98 -2.36 -10.59 -20.06
CA ILE A 98 -3.35 -11.10 -19.11
C ILE A 98 -4.68 -10.34 -19.24
N ALA A 99 -4.64 -9.01 -19.32
CA ALA A 99 -5.84 -8.19 -19.47
C ALA A 99 -6.57 -8.47 -20.78
N SER A 100 -5.83 -8.68 -21.88
CA SER A 100 -6.44 -9.02 -23.18
C SER A 100 -7.13 -10.39 -23.15
N ASP A 101 -6.53 -11.37 -22.48
CA ASP A 101 -7.14 -12.69 -22.32
C ASP A 101 -8.37 -12.63 -21.42
N TYR A 102 -8.30 -11.93 -20.29
CA TYR A 102 -9.44 -11.68 -19.42
C TYR A 102 -10.61 -11.03 -20.18
N LEU A 103 -10.33 -9.98 -20.96
CA LEU A 103 -11.35 -9.29 -21.76
C LEU A 103 -11.94 -10.18 -22.85
N ARG A 104 -11.13 -11.03 -23.49
CA ARG A 104 -11.59 -12.02 -24.47
C ARG A 104 -12.54 -13.02 -23.81
N GLN A 105 -12.17 -13.60 -22.67
CA GLN A 105 -13.02 -14.56 -21.95
C GLN A 105 -14.34 -13.93 -21.51
N ARG A 106 -14.29 -12.70 -21.00
CA ARG A 106 -15.47 -11.92 -20.63
C ARG A 106 -16.41 -11.63 -21.82
N ARG A 107 -15.86 -11.31 -23.01
CA ARG A 107 -16.65 -11.11 -24.24
C ARG A 107 -17.32 -12.38 -24.74
N LEU A 108 -16.72 -13.54 -24.48
CA LEU A 108 -17.27 -14.85 -24.83
C LEU A 108 -18.36 -15.31 -23.83
N GLY A 109 -18.63 -14.54 -22.77
CA GLY A 109 -19.61 -14.91 -21.74
C GLY A 109 -19.14 -16.07 -20.83
N ILE A 110 -17.86 -16.41 -20.87
CA ILE A 110 -17.26 -17.48 -20.07
C ILE A 110 -16.70 -16.86 -18.78
N GLN A 111 -16.75 -17.60 -17.67
CA GLN A 111 -16.12 -17.16 -16.43
C GLN A 111 -14.61 -16.98 -16.66
N PRO A 112 -14.06 -15.76 -16.47
CA PRO A 112 -12.65 -15.51 -16.74
C PRO A 112 -11.76 -16.28 -15.76
N THR A 113 -10.94 -17.19 -16.28
CA THR A 113 -9.95 -17.96 -15.52
C THR A 113 -8.59 -17.82 -16.19
N PHE A 114 -7.59 -17.40 -15.42
CA PHE A 114 -6.22 -17.32 -15.92
C PHE A 114 -5.55 -18.68 -15.83
N ASP A 115 -5.11 -19.18 -16.98
CA ASP A 115 -4.39 -20.44 -17.13
C ASP A 115 -2.93 -20.14 -17.49
N ALA A 116 -2.03 -20.30 -16.51
CA ALA A 116 -0.62 -19.98 -16.66
C ALA A 116 0.08 -20.84 -17.74
N THR A 117 -0.40 -22.07 -17.97
CA THR A 117 0.21 -23.00 -18.94
C THR A 117 0.11 -22.50 -20.39
N ARG A 118 -0.81 -21.59 -20.68
CA ARG A 118 -0.98 -20.97 -22.00
C ARG A 118 0.08 -19.90 -22.31
N TYR A 119 0.82 -19.46 -21.29
CA TYR A 119 1.80 -18.38 -21.38
C TYR A 119 3.14 -18.81 -20.76
N PRO A 120 3.97 -19.60 -21.47
CA PRO A 120 5.20 -20.18 -20.91
C PRO A 120 6.19 -19.13 -20.40
N ASP A 121 6.25 -17.94 -21.00
CA ASP A 121 7.09 -16.83 -20.54
C ASP A 121 6.64 -16.27 -19.18
N ILE A 122 5.34 -16.33 -18.88
CA ILE A 122 4.76 -15.88 -17.61
C ILE A 122 4.85 -17.01 -16.57
N ASP A 123 4.60 -18.26 -16.98
CA ASP A 123 4.67 -19.44 -16.13
C ASP A 123 6.06 -19.63 -15.50
N GLN A 124 7.14 -19.40 -16.29
CA GLN A 124 8.51 -19.44 -15.79
C GLN A 124 8.83 -18.38 -14.72
N GLN A 125 8.07 -17.29 -14.67
CA GLN A 125 8.26 -16.21 -13.68
C GLN A 125 7.47 -16.45 -12.39
N LEU A 126 6.55 -17.42 -12.38
CA LEU A 126 5.75 -17.74 -11.20
C LEU A 126 6.59 -18.55 -10.20
N ALA A 127 6.47 -18.19 -8.91
CA ALA A 127 7.01 -19.05 -7.86
C ALA A 127 6.24 -20.39 -7.86
N PRO A 128 6.90 -21.53 -7.60
CA PRO A 128 6.24 -22.83 -7.58
C PRO A 128 5.05 -22.82 -6.62
N GLY A 129 3.86 -23.21 -7.12
CA GLY A 129 2.62 -23.25 -6.32
C GLY A 129 1.90 -21.90 -6.18
N ALA A 130 2.47 -20.78 -6.64
CA ALA A 130 1.88 -19.45 -6.43
C ALA A 130 0.50 -19.24 -7.07
N TRP A 131 0.18 -19.97 -8.14
CA TRP A 131 -1.09 -19.85 -8.86
C TRP A 131 -1.97 -21.11 -8.79
N ASN A 132 -1.37 -22.26 -8.48
CA ASN A 132 -2.05 -23.56 -8.48
C ASN A 132 -2.55 -23.98 -7.09
N GLU A 133 -2.16 -23.27 -6.02
CA GLU A 133 -2.73 -23.45 -4.68
C GLU A 133 -4.10 -22.76 -4.62
N LEU A 134 -5.15 -23.51 -4.26
CA LEU A 134 -6.46 -22.96 -3.91
C LEU A 134 -6.29 -21.90 -2.80
N PRO A 135 -7.16 -20.86 -2.74
CA PRO A 135 -7.09 -19.84 -1.70
C PRO A 135 -7.01 -20.54 -0.34
N ARG A 136 -5.96 -20.28 0.43
CA ARG A 136 -5.91 -20.73 1.82
C ARG A 136 -6.99 -19.96 2.56
N GLU A 137 -8.09 -20.64 2.87
CA GLU A 137 -9.15 -20.17 3.75
C GLU A 137 -8.60 -19.81 5.15
#